data_AF-A0AAN6RC32-F1
#
_entry.id   AF-A0AAN6RC32-F1
#
_cell.length_a   1.000
_cell.length_b   1.000
_cell.length_c   1.000
_cell.angle_alpha   90.00
_cell.angle_beta   90.00
_cell.angle_gamma   90.00
#
_symmetry.space_group_name_H-M   'P 1'
#
loop_
_entity.id
_entity.type
_entity.pdbx_description
1 polymer ?
#
loop_
_entity_poly.entity_id
_entity_poly.type
_entity_poly.pdbx_seq_one_letter_code
_entity_poly.pdbx_strand_id
1 'polypeptide(L)'
;MEPSHQNTSHASQNNEDVDFAWSSPFDEGGEFFEESHPVNQSSVQEPLIMQPESENPQANIPPLQVREESELPGWAISGSKMSAESTATAEMGRPQVLHPFPNHIRSETPLFYDAPSCNVPFPSPGNRLINVTAVELLVFFPRWIRSIDVINRIMSNGGTGAIMANITDHHRDSHKPIIVEHFRKTIALRMRNQGDQSSTGGYNYSEWSVRTHRAPPNHDPNSLNIVGFRTHYQVDRPVRRPETDWDTSPINFASLARNVKRFPSGYDALSLTSCVQYAVNHPDEKWVFPDDMQRLVEHIYHGAEEALIVQHDHLDNMAFQRWTPVPSSVNQ
;
A
#
# COMPACT_ATOMS: atom_id res chain seq x y z
N MET A 1 10.07 -40.49 -53.66
CA MET A 1 10.75 -39.54 -52.74
C MET A 1 9.68 -38.98 -51.83
N GLU A 2 9.41 -39.69 -50.73
CA GLU A 2 8.49 -39.28 -49.68
C GLU A 2 9.30 -38.74 -48.50
N PRO A 3 8.86 -37.70 -47.78
CA PRO A 3 9.54 -37.25 -46.58
C PRO A 3 8.95 -37.94 -45.34
N SER A 4 9.83 -38.57 -44.58
CA SER A 4 9.60 -39.15 -43.26
C SER A 4 9.37 -38.06 -42.21
N HIS A 5 8.20 -38.04 -41.58
CA HIS A 5 7.94 -37.27 -40.36
C HIS A 5 8.46 -38.03 -39.13
N GLN A 6 9.45 -37.47 -38.45
CA GLN A 6 9.91 -37.95 -37.15
C GLN A 6 9.03 -37.35 -36.04
N ASN A 7 8.58 -38.24 -35.16
CA ASN A 7 7.70 -37.99 -34.04
C ASN A 7 8.56 -37.87 -32.78
N THR A 8 8.67 -36.68 -32.18
CA THR A 8 9.40 -36.46 -30.92
C THR A 8 8.43 -36.44 -29.75
N SER A 9 8.48 -37.49 -28.94
CA SER A 9 7.76 -37.65 -27.68
C SER A 9 8.43 -36.84 -26.57
N HIS A 10 7.71 -35.89 -25.98
CA HIS A 10 8.05 -35.22 -24.73
C HIS A 10 7.77 -36.15 -23.53
N ALA A 11 8.82 -36.46 -22.77
CA ALA A 11 8.69 -37.07 -21.44
C ALA A 11 8.48 -35.96 -20.40
N SER A 12 7.35 -36.02 -19.67
CA SER A 12 7.14 -35.26 -18.44
C SER A 12 8.02 -35.84 -17.33
N GLN A 13 8.85 -34.99 -16.72
CA GLN A 13 9.52 -35.30 -15.47
C GLN A 13 8.75 -34.70 -14.30
N ASN A 14 8.73 -35.47 -13.22
CA ASN A 14 7.97 -35.30 -12.01
C ASN A 14 8.41 -34.05 -11.23
N ASN A 15 7.46 -33.26 -10.75
CA ASN A 15 7.69 -32.26 -9.71
C ASN A 15 7.73 -32.98 -8.37
N GLU A 16 8.94 -33.12 -7.81
CA GLU A 16 9.13 -33.45 -6.41
C GLU A 16 8.92 -32.19 -5.56
N ASP A 17 8.11 -32.34 -4.51
CA ASP A 17 7.89 -31.35 -3.47
C ASP A 17 9.21 -31.08 -2.74
N VAL A 18 9.76 -29.87 -2.91
CA VAL A 18 10.95 -29.41 -2.18
C VAL A 18 10.51 -28.48 -1.07
N ASP A 19 10.46 -29.01 0.15
CA ASP A 19 10.40 -28.25 1.40
C ASP A 19 11.69 -27.42 1.55
N PHE A 20 11.64 -26.13 1.16
CA PHE A 20 12.74 -25.20 1.39
C PHE A 20 12.68 -24.63 2.80
N ALA A 21 13.40 -25.27 3.71
CA ALA A 21 13.80 -24.70 5.00
C ALA A 21 14.76 -23.51 4.76
N TRP A 22 14.31 -22.30 5.09
CA TRP A 22 15.14 -21.10 5.05
C TRP A 22 16.01 -21.02 6.31
N SER A 23 17.28 -21.40 6.18
CA SER A 23 18.31 -21.10 7.17
C SER A 23 18.93 -19.74 6.84
N SER A 24 18.97 -18.84 7.83
CA SER A 24 19.60 -17.52 7.75
C SER A 24 21.13 -17.66 7.83
N PRO A 25 21.88 -16.89 7.03
CA PRO A 25 23.06 -16.25 7.59
C PRO A 25 23.15 -14.78 7.13
N PHE A 26 23.02 -13.86 8.08
CA PHE A 26 23.73 -12.60 8.04
C PHE A 26 25.05 -12.88 8.75
N ASP A 27 26.16 -12.82 8.01
CA ASP A 27 27.50 -12.77 8.59
C ASP A 27 28.20 -11.55 8.00
N GLU A 28 28.68 -10.71 8.93
CA GLU A 28 29.38 -9.46 8.71
C GLU A 28 30.82 -9.72 8.24
N GLY A 29 31.36 -8.85 7.38
CA GLY A 29 32.78 -8.90 7.05
C GLY A 29 33.13 -8.25 5.72
N GLY A 30 32.88 -6.95 5.57
CA GLY A 30 33.40 -6.16 4.46
C GLY A 30 34.41 -5.13 4.97
N GLU A 31 35.70 -5.48 4.93
CA GLU A 31 36.82 -4.57 5.18
C GLU A 31 36.80 -3.40 4.19
N PHE A 32 36.68 -2.17 4.71
CA PHE A 32 36.86 -0.94 3.95
C PHE A 32 38.35 -0.60 3.91
N PHE A 33 38.91 -0.50 2.71
CA PHE A 33 40.23 0.08 2.45
C PHE A 33 40.15 1.61 2.60
N GLU A 34 40.83 2.16 3.62
CA GLU A 34 41.14 3.59 3.72
C GLU A 34 42.40 3.89 2.88
N GLU A 35 42.23 4.52 1.72
CA GLU A 35 43.32 5.23 1.04
C GLU A 35 43.32 6.70 1.48
N SER A 36 44.27 7.04 2.35
CA SER A 36 44.54 8.41 2.77
C SER A 36 45.44 9.13 1.75
N HIS A 37 44.91 10.19 1.11
CA HIS A 37 45.72 11.20 0.42
C HIS A 37 45.82 12.48 1.26
N PRO A 38 47.01 13.12 1.35
CA PRO A 38 47.19 14.34 2.13
C PRO A 38 46.65 15.57 1.37
N VAL A 39 45.68 16.26 1.97
CA VAL A 39 45.18 17.55 1.49
C VAL A 39 46.03 18.68 2.08
N ASN A 40 46.57 19.49 1.17
CA ASN A 40 47.39 20.66 1.39
C ASN A 40 46.55 21.79 2.03
N GLN A 41 46.90 22.22 3.25
CA GLN A 41 46.25 23.33 3.94
C GLN A 41 46.83 24.67 3.49
N SER A 42 46.12 25.37 2.61
CA SER A 42 46.31 26.81 2.38
C SER A 42 45.27 27.59 3.18
N SER A 43 45.76 28.38 4.12
CA SER A 43 45.00 29.30 4.96
C SER A 43 44.34 30.40 4.14
N VAL A 44 43.02 30.48 4.16
CA VAL A 44 42.24 31.66 3.75
C VAL A 44 41.46 32.13 4.98
N GLN A 45 41.71 33.36 5.40
CA GLN A 45 40.98 34.02 6.47
C GLN A 45 39.59 34.45 5.95
N GLU A 46 38.53 33.95 6.58
CA GLU A 46 37.17 34.46 6.41
C GLU A 46 36.92 35.67 7.33
N PRO A 47 36.18 36.69 6.86
CA PRO A 47 35.78 37.82 7.69
C PRO A 47 34.54 37.49 8.55
N LEU A 48 34.58 37.99 9.78
CA LEU A 48 33.53 37.93 10.79
C LEU A 48 32.22 38.57 10.27
N ILE A 49 31.19 37.78 10.01
CA ILE A 49 29.82 38.25 9.75
C ILE A 49 29.01 38.09 11.04
N MET A 50 28.61 39.22 11.63
CA MET A 50 27.67 39.26 12.77
C MET A 50 26.32 38.70 12.35
N GLN A 51 25.85 37.66 13.04
CA GLN A 51 24.48 37.17 12.92
C GLN A 51 23.54 38.05 13.74
N PRO A 52 22.36 38.44 13.21
CA PRO A 52 21.31 39.03 14.02
C PRO A 52 20.57 37.92 14.79
N GLU A 53 20.34 38.17 16.08
CA GLU A 53 19.48 37.38 16.96
C GLU A 53 18.06 37.33 16.37
N SER A 54 17.59 36.12 16.04
CA SER A 54 16.21 35.89 15.63
C SER A 54 15.41 35.44 16.84
N GLU A 55 14.50 36.31 17.27
CA GLU A 55 13.48 36.01 18.26
C GLU A 55 12.51 34.96 17.69
N ASN A 56 12.29 33.90 18.46
CA ASN A 56 11.43 32.77 18.14
C ASN A 56 10.02 33.01 18.73
N PRO A 57 8.98 33.34 17.93
CA PRO A 57 7.63 33.41 18.43
C PRO A 57 7.03 32.00 18.44
N GLN A 58 7.06 31.34 19.59
CA GLN A 58 6.24 30.16 19.84
C GLN A 58 4.76 30.51 19.67
N ALA A 59 4.17 30.06 18.56
CA ALA A 59 2.72 30.06 18.36
C ALA A 59 2.09 29.08 19.36
N ASN A 60 1.41 29.66 20.35
CA ASN A 60 0.70 28.96 21.41
C ASN A 60 -0.62 28.41 20.83
N ILE A 61 -0.59 27.19 20.30
CA ILE A 61 -1.80 26.48 19.85
C ILE A 61 -2.51 25.95 21.09
N PRO A 62 -3.77 26.34 21.39
CA PRO A 62 -4.48 25.83 22.54
C PRO A 62 -4.79 24.33 22.37
N PRO A 63 -4.71 23.53 23.45
CA PRO A 63 -5.04 22.10 23.40
C PRO A 63 -6.52 21.90 23.05
N LEU A 64 -6.79 21.02 22.07
CA LEU A 64 -8.12 20.57 21.73
C LEU A 64 -8.76 19.90 22.96
N GLN A 65 -9.88 20.47 23.42
CA GLN A 65 -10.73 19.84 24.42
C GLN A 65 -11.49 18.69 23.78
N VAL A 66 -11.16 17.47 24.20
CA VAL A 66 -11.92 16.26 23.89
C VAL A 66 -13.29 16.39 24.55
N ARG A 67 -14.33 16.55 23.75
CA ARG A 67 -15.73 16.46 24.19
C ARG A 67 -16.06 14.98 24.38
N GLU A 68 -16.46 14.59 25.59
CA GLU A 68 -17.10 13.30 25.86
C GLU A 68 -18.37 13.19 25.00
N GLU A 69 -18.35 12.29 24.01
CA GLU A 69 -19.52 12.00 23.20
C GLU A 69 -20.52 11.14 23.97
N SER A 70 -21.76 11.63 23.94
CA SER A 70 -22.94 11.00 24.48
C SER A 70 -23.52 10.01 23.47
N GLU A 71 -24.17 8.99 24.03
CA GLU A 71 -24.74 7.82 23.36
C GLU A 71 -25.64 8.17 22.17
N LEU A 72 -25.35 7.58 21.00
CA LEU A 72 -26.20 7.64 19.81
C LEU A 72 -27.29 6.54 19.84
N PRO A 73 -28.53 6.81 19.39
CA PRO A 73 -29.60 5.81 19.35
C PRO A 73 -29.57 4.95 18.09
N GLY A 74 -29.97 3.68 18.26
CA GLY A 74 -30.02 2.65 17.23
C GLY A 74 -31.07 2.89 16.15
N TRP A 75 -30.66 2.70 14.89
CA TRP A 75 -31.53 2.69 13.72
C TRP A 75 -31.93 1.24 13.40
N ALA A 76 -33.23 0.97 13.43
CA ALA A 76 -33.82 -0.32 13.06
C ALA A 76 -34.01 -0.40 11.54
N ILE A 77 -33.52 -1.49 10.93
CA ILE A 77 -33.71 -1.79 9.51
C ILE A 77 -35.06 -2.48 9.31
N SER A 78 -35.96 -1.83 8.58
CA SER A 78 -37.23 -2.39 8.10
C SER A 78 -36.98 -3.28 6.88
N GLY A 79 -37.33 -4.57 6.99
CA GLY A 79 -37.24 -5.56 5.92
C GLY A 79 -38.38 -5.43 4.90
N SER A 80 -38.02 -5.34 3.62
CA SER A 80 -38.95 -5.43 2.49
C SER A 80 -38.99 -6.85 1.93
N LYS A 81 -40.23 -7.35 1.77
CA LYS A 81 -40.60 -8.68 1.26
C LYS A 81 -40.26 -8.83 -0.23
N MET A 82 -39.69 -9.97 -0.59
CA MET A 82 -39.55 -10.44 -1.97
C MET A 82 -40.85 -11.07 -2.47
N SER A 83 -41.26 -10.74 -3.70
CA SER A 83 -42.30 -11.44 -4.45
C SER A 83 -41.68 -12.51 -5.34
N ALA A 84 -42.34 -13.66 -5.38
CA ALA A 84 -41.99 -14.84 -6.15
C ALA A 84 -42.56 -14.79 -7.58
N GLU A 85 -42.20 -15.85 -8.33
CA GLU A 85 -42.73 -16.35 -9.60
C GLU A 85 -42.02 -15.90 -10.89
N SER A 86 -41.26 -16.83 -11.48
CA SER A 86 -41.55 -17.28 -12.84
C SER A 86 -40.93 -18.65 -13.13
N THR A 87 -41.80 -19.58 -13.51
CA THR A 87 -41.58 -20.97 -13.90
C THR A 87 -41.23 -21.04 -15.39
N ALA A 88 -40.16 -21.76 -15.76
CA ALA A 88 -39.99 -22.28 -17.12
C ALA A 88 -39.20 -23.60 -17.13
N THR A 89 -39.89 -24.63 -17.60
CA THR A 89 -39.51 -25.99 -18.00
C THR A 89 -38.34 -26.01 -19.00
N ALA A 90 -37.25 -26.72 -18.72
CA ALA A 90 -36.96 -28.13 -19.05
C ALA A 90 -36.42 -28.39 -20.47
N GLU A 91 -35.10 -28.61 -20.57
CA GLU A 91 -34.48 -29.48 -21.57
C GLU A 91 -33.45 -30.40 -20.89
N MET A 92 -33.66 -31.71 -21.05
CA MET A 92 -32.81 -32.78 -20.49
C MET A 92 -31.51 -32.92 -21.29
N GLY A 93 -30.43 -32.35 -20.77
CA GLY A 93 -29.05 -32.66 -21.18
C GLY A 93 -28.42 -33.72 -20.28
N ARG A 94 -27.68 -34.65 -20.88
CA ARG A 94 -26.99 -35.82 -20.30
C ARG A 94 -26.38 -35.61 -18.90
N PRO A 95 -26.43 -36.63 -18.01
CA PRO A 95 -25.77 -36.56 -16.70
C PRO A 95 -24.27 -36.52 -16.88
N GLN A 96 -23.68 -35.33 -16.74
CA GLN A 96 -22.26 -35.23 -16.48
C GLN A 96 -22.02 -35.79 -15.08
N VAL A 97 -21.12 -36.76 -14.98
CA VAL A 97 -20.58 -37.24 -13.72
C VAL A 97 -19.85 -36.06 -13.10
N LEU A 98 -20.56 -35.30 -12.25
CA LEU A 98 -20.02 -34.28 -11.39
C LEU A 98 -19.03 -34.98 -10.46
N HIS A 99 -17.75 -34.93 -10.81
CA HIS A 99 -16.70 -35.17 -9.85
C HIS A 99 -16.97 -34.24 -8.66
N PRO A 100 -17.02 -34.74 -7.42
CA PRO A 100 -17.10 -33.88 -6.26
C PRO A 100 -15.87 -32.99 -6.29
N PHE A 101 -16.05 -31.72 -6.65
CA PHE A 101 -15.02 -30.73 -6.44
C PHE A 101 -14.64 -30.83 -4.97
N PRO A 102 -13.34 -30.93 -4.63
CA PRO A 102 -12.93 -30.91 -3.24
C PRO A 102 -13.60 -29.70 -2.61
N ASN A 103 -14.26 -29.93 -1.47
CA ASN A 103 -14.85 -28.89 -0.65
C ASN A 103 -13.73 -27.92 -0.27
N HIS A 104 -13.45 -26.93 -1.13
CA HIS A 104 -12.59 -25.82 -0.80
C HIS A 104 -13.29 -25.12 0.34
N ILE A 105 -12.75 -25.34 1.54
CA ILE A 105 -13.19 -24.76 2.79
C ILE A 105 -13.43 -23.26 2.51
N ARG A 106 -14.70 -22.91 2.68
CA ARG A 106 -15.28 -21.64 2.26
C ARG A 106 -14.59 -20.48 2.96
N SER A 107 -14.22 -19.51 2.12
CA SER A 107 -14.12 -18.07 2.39
C SER A 107 -13.76 -17.70 3.83
N GLU A 108 -12.48 -17.88 4.19
CA GLU A 108 -11.93 -16.99 5.19
C GLU A 108 -12.15 -15.56 4.69
N THR A 109 -12.86 -14.74 5.47
CA THR A 109 -13.01 -13.30 5.19
C THR A 109 -11.63 -12.71 4.89
N PRO A 110 -11.44 -12.05 3.74
CA PRO A 110 -10.13 -11.54 3.37
C PRO A 110 -9.66 -10.53 4.41
N LEU A 111 -8.35 -10.50 4.67
CA LEU A 111 -7.74 -9.44 5.47
C LEU A 111 -8.11 -8.08 4.86
N PHE A 112 -8.48 -7.12 5.70
CA PHE A 112 -8.92 -5.78 5.29
C PHE A 112 -10.26 -5.71 4.52
N TYR A 113 -11.19 -6.66 4.71
CA TYR A 113 -12.50 -6.60 4.04
C TYR A 113 -13.29 -5.31 4.34
N ASP A 114 -12.99 -4.69 5.47
CA ASP A 114 -13.53 -3.45 5.99
C ASP A 114 -12.85 -2.18 5.43
N ALA A 115 -11.70 -2.34 4.78
CA ALA A 115 -10.96 -1.25 4.17
C ALA A 115 -11.46 -0.94 2.75
N PRO A 116 -11.20 0.28 2.24
CA PRO A 116 -11.61 0.67 0.91
C PRO A 116 -11.15 -0.31 -0.17
N SER A 117 -11.94 -0.44 -1.23
CA SER A 117 -11.62 -1.27 -2.39
C SER A 117 -10.22 -0.94 -2.93
N CYS A 118 -9.49 -1.96 -3.41
CA CYS A 118 -8.22 -1.74 -4.09
C CYS A 118 -8.35 -1.00 -5.44
N ASN A 119 -9.59 -0.71 -5.84
CA ASN A 119 -9.94 -0.03 -7.08
C ASN A 119 -10.56 1.35 -6.87
N VAL A 120 -10.58 1.86 -5.62
CA VAL A 120 -10.77 3.29 -5.39
C VAL A 120 -9.69 4.03 -6.19
N PRO A 121 -10.07 5.00 -7.04
CA PRO A 121 -9.13 5.67 -7.94
C PRO A 121 -8.08 6.48 -7.16
N PHE A 122 -6.89 6.59 -7.74
CA PHE A 122 -5.87 7.52 -7.28
C PHE A 122 -6.21 8.96 -7.71
N PRO A 123 -5.63 9.99 -7.06
CA PRO A 123 -5.82 11.37 -7.47
C PRO A 123 -5.40 11.65 -8.92
N SER A 124 -6.16 12.54 -9.57
CA SER A 124 -6.01 12.84 -10.99
C SER A 124 -4.77 13.71 -11.29
N PRO A 125 -4.23 13.69 -12.53
CA PRO A 125 -3.04 14.45 -12.97
C PRO A 125 -3.04 15.98 -12.76
N GLY A 126 -4.17 16.58 -12.36
CA GLY A 126 -4.25 17.99 -11.98
C GLY A 126 -3.78 18.28 -10.55
N ASN A 127 -3.67 17.25 -9.71
CA ASN A 127 -3.53 17.44 -8.27
C ASN A 127 -2.05 17.53 -7.85
N ARG A 128 -1.50 18.75 -7.86
CA ARG A 128 -0.05 18.95 -7.65
C ARG A 128 0.41 18.93 -6.19
N LEU A 129 -0.50 19.14 -5.25
CA LEU A 129 -0.19 19.31 -3.82
C LEU A 129 -0.48 18.04 -3.00
N ILE A 130 -0.47 16.86 -3.62
CA ILE A 130 -0.81 15.60 -2.94
C ILE A 130 0.45 14.79 -2.69
N ASN A 131 0.95 14.87 -1.46
CA ASN A 131 1.99 13.99 -0.95
C ASN A 131 1.38 13.08 0.12
N VAL A 132 1.58 11.77 -0.04
CA VAL A 132 1.04 10.76 0.87
C VAL A 132 2.17 9.84 1.28
N THR A 133 2.42 9.68 2.58
CA THR A 133 3.49 8.77 3.06
C THR A 133 3.10 7.32 2.82
N ALA A 134 4.07 6.40 2.75
CA ALA A 134 3.77 4.97 2.73
C ALA A 134 2.94 4.52 3.95
N VAL A 135 3.13 5.16 5.11
CA VAL A 135 2.34 4.87 6.32
C VAL A 135 0.87 5.23 6.09
N GLU A 136 0.57 6.43 5.58
CA GLU A 136 -0.79 6.84 5.24
C GLU A 136 -1.46 5.88 4.24
N LEU A 137 -0.72 5.42 3.22
CA LEU A 137 -1.23 4.43 2.27
C LEU A 137 -1.61 3.12 2.95
N LEU A 138 -0.74 2.59 3.82
CA LEU A 138 -0.98 1.33 4.52
C LEU A 138 -2.06 1.43 5.60
N VAL A 139 -2.27 2.62 6.17
CA VAL A 139 -3.30 2.85 7.18
C VAL A 139 -4.66 3.07 6.55
N PHE A 140 -4.81 3.98 5.58
CA PHE A 140 -6.12 4.30 5.02
C PHE A 140 -6.52 3.41 3.85
N PHE A 141 -5.55 2.89 3.10
CA PHE A 141 -5.75 2.06 1.91
C PHE A 141 -4.90 0.79 1.91
N PRO A 142 -4.97 -0.07 2.96
CA PRO A 142 -4.15 -1.29 3.04
C PRO A 142 -4.36 -2.24 1.85
N ARG A 143 -5.50 -2.16 1.15
CA ARG A 143 -5.79 -2.97 -0.05
C ARG A 143 -5.12 -2.45 -1.33
N TRP A 144 -4.61 -1.22 -1.36
CA TRP A 144 -3.85 -0.69 -2.50
C TRP A 144 -2.48 -1.35 -2.69
N ILE A 145 -2.01 -2.18 -1.76
CA ILE A 145 -0.87 -3.09 -1.97
C ILE A 145 -1.10 -4.10 -3.11
N ARG A 146 -2.28 -4.11 -3.74
CA ARG A 146 -2.57 -4.85 -4.98
C ARG A 146 -2.24 -4.06 -6.25
N SER A 147 -1.97 -2.76 -6.15
CA SER A 147 -1.46 -1.92 -7.24
C SER A 147 0.03 -2.16 -7.42
N ILE A 148 0.45 -2.43 -8.66
CA ILE A 148 1.87 -2.60 -9.00
C ILE A 148 2.67 -1.32 -8.75
N ASP A 149 2.05 -0.14 -8.92
CA ASP A 149 2.74 1.13 -8.72
C ASP A 149 3.00 1.38 -7.23
N VAL A 150 2.04 1.05 -6.37
CA VAL A 150 2.23 1.07 -4.90
C VAL A 150 3.26 0.04 -4.45
N ILE A 151 3.21 -1.19 -4.98
CA ILE A 151 4.22 -2.22 -4.68
C ILE A 151 5.61 -1.73 -5.06
N ASN A 152 5.78 -1.23 -6.29
CA ASN A 152 7.08 -0.75 -6.76
C ASN A 152 7.62 0.36 -5.87
N ARG A 153 6.79 1.34 -5.49
CA ARG A 153 7.17 2.41 -4.57
C ARG A 153 7.64 1.85 -3.21
N ILE A 154 6.83 1.02 -2.56
CA ILE A 154 7.16 0.45 -1.24
C ILE A 154 8.43 -0.39 -1.31
N MET A 155 8.53 -1.30 -2.27
CA MET A 155 9.65 -2.24 -2.37
C MET A 155 10.95 -1.53 -2.77
N SER A 156 10.90 -0.54 -3.66
CA SER A 156 12.09 0.23 -4.08
C SER A 156 12.66 1.09 -2.96
N ASN A 157 11.82 1.52 -2.03
CA ASN A 157 12.22 2.31 -0.86
C ASN A 157 12.58 1.46 0.38
N GLY A 158 12.72 0.14 0.23
CA GLY A 158 13.14 -0.77 1.32
C GLY A 158 12.01 -1.33 2.19
N GLY A 159 10.76 -1.15 1.78
CA GLY A 159 9.62 -1.73 2.47
C GLY A 159 9.62 -3.25 2.41
N THR A 160 9.19 -3.89 3.51
CA THR A 160 9.07 -5.35 3.60
C THR A 160 7.71 -5.75 4.16
N GLY A 161 7.29 -6.99 3.91
CA GLY A 161 6.04 -7.54 4.47
C GLY A 161 5.95 -7.42 5.99
N ALA A 162 7.10 -7.48 6.69
CA ALA A 162 7.17 -7.33 8.14
C ALA A 162 6.91 -5.89 8.57
N ILE A 163 7.51 -4.92 7.87
CA ILE A 163 7.31 -3.49 8.10
C ILE A 163 5.84 -3.11 7.84
N MET A 164 5.27 -3.57 6.71
CA MET A 164 3.85 -3.34 6.40
C MET A 164 2.92 -3.91 7.47
N ALA A 165 3.17 -5.15 7.92
CA ALA A 165 2.39 -5.76 8.99
C ALA A 165 2.47 -4.95 10.29
N ASN A 166 3.68 -4.50 10.67
CA ASN A 166 3.90 -3.71 11.87
C ASN A 166 3.17 -2.35 11.83
N ILE A 167 3.27 -1.63 10.70
CA ILE A 167 2.53 -0.37 10.48
C ILE A 167 1.03 -0.60 10.61
N THR A 168 0.50 -1.58 9.88
CA THR A 168 -0.95 -1.80 9.85
C THR A 168 -1.48 -2.29 11.20
N ASP A 169 -0.76 -3.14 11.93
CA ASP A 169 -1.14 -3.61 13.27
C ASP A 169 -1.11 -2.49 14.32
N HIS A 170 -0.14 -1.58 14.20
CA HIS A 170 -0.09 -0.42 15.08
C HIS A 170 -1.29 0.50 14.89
N HIS A 171 -1.65 0.80 13.64
CA HIS A 171 -2.58 1.87 13.31
C HIS A 171 -4.03 1.43 13.06
N ARG A 172 -4.27 0.18 12.68
CA ARG A 172 -5.62 -0.33 12.38
C ARG A 172 -6.09 -1.34 13.42
N ASP A 173 -7.40 -1.35 13.63
CA ASP A 173 -8.07 -2.48 14.25
C ASP A 173 -8.40 -3.50 13.16
N SER A 174 -7.94 -4.73 13.35
CA SER A 174 -8.25 -5.83 12.44
C SER A 174 -8.97 -6.93 13.19
N HIS A 175 -10.02 -7.46 12.57
CA HIS A 175 -10.74 -8.62 13.11
C HIS A 175 -9.89 -9.90 13.12
N LYS A 176 -8.75 -9.90 12.41
CA LYS A 176 -7.80 -11.00 12.36
C LYS A 176 -6.38 -10.47 12.61
N PRO A 177 -5.50 -11.27 13.22
CA PRO A 177 -4.09 -10.91 13.33
C PRO A 177 -3.51 -10.58 11.95
N ILE A 178 -2.81 -9.46 11.86
CA ILE A 178 -2.15 -9.05 10.62
C ILE A 178 -0.87 -9.89 10.49
N ILE A 179 -0.91 -10.85 9.56
CA ILE A 179 0.21 -11.76 9.33
C ILE A 179 1.09 -11.26 8.16
N VAL A 180 2.41 -11.31 8.36
CA VAL A 180 3.43 -10.95 7.36
C VAL A 180 3.22 -11.67 6.02
N GLU A 181 2.78 -12.93 6.10
CA GLU A 181 2.60 -13.78 4.94
C GLU A 181 1.50 -13.28 3.99
N HIS A 182 0.50 -12.56 4.51
CA HIS A 182 -0.54 -11.96 3.68
C HIS A 182 0.05 -10.94 2.70
N PHE A 183 0.91 -10.03 3.19
CA PHE A 183 1.56 -9.03 2.34
C PHE A 183 2.51 -9.69 1.35
N ARG A 184 3.33 -10.65 1.80
CA ARG A 184 4.28 -11.38 0.93
C ARG A 184 3.58 -12.08 -0.22
N LYS A 185 2.56 -12.89 0.07
CA LYS A 185 1.77 -13.60 -0.95
C LYS A 185 1.09 -12.63 -1.91
N THR A 186 0.44 -11.59 -1.38
CA THR A 186 -0.25 -10.62 -2.24
C THR A 186 0.72 -9.91 -3.18
N ILE A 187 1.86 -9.43 -2.68
CA ILE A 187 2.87 -8.74 -3.49
C ILE A 187 3.46 -9.68 -4.54
N ALA A 188 3.91 -10.87 -4.14
CA ALA A 188 4.52 -11.84 -5.05
C ALA A 188 3.55 -12.25 -6.16
N LEU A 189 2.28 -12.54 -5.81
CA LEU A 189 1.25 -12.86 -6.79
C LEU A 189 1.06 -11.72 -7.80
N ARG A 190 0.93 -10.48 -7.31
CA ARG A 190 0.66 -9.33 -8.19
C ARG A 190 1.83 -9.02 -9.10
N MET A 191 3.05 -9.02 -8.57
CA MET A 191 4.24 -8.81 -9.38
C MET A 191 4.38 -9.91 -10.43
N ARG A 192 4.24 -11.19 -10.07
CA ARG A 192 4.34 -12.30 -11.02
C ARG A 192 3.26 -12.29 -12.10
N ASN A 193 2.06 -11.81 -11.79
CA ASN A 193 1.00 -11.64 -12.78
C ASN A 193 1.32 -10.62 -13.88
N GLN A 194 2.37 -9.79 -13.73
CA GLN A 194 2.88 -8.98 -14.83
C GLN A 194 3.49 -9.83 -15.95
N GLY A 195 3.82 -11.09 -15.69
CA GLY A 195 4.35 -12.03 -16.67
C GLY A 195 5.76 -11.68 -17.16
N ASP A 196 6.19 -12.36 -18.22
CA ASP A 196 7.45 -12.05 -18.86
C ASP A 196 7.31 -10.83 -19.78
N GLN A 197 8.00 -9.74 -19.45
CA GLN A 197 8.07 -8.53 -20.27
C GLN A 197 9.40 -8.43 -21.03
N SER A 198 10.24 -9.47 -21.01
CA SER A 198 11.56 -9.45 -21.67
C SER A 198 11.48 -9.19 -23.18
N SER A 199 10.42 -9.69 -23.84
CA SER A 199 10.19 -9.49 -25.28
C SER A 199 9.97 -8.02 -25.67
N THR A 200 9.59 -7.16 -24.72
CA THR A 200 9.40 -5.71 -24.92
C THR A 200 10.57 -4.89 -24.35
N GLY A 201 11.70 -5.55 -24.03
CA GLY A 201 12.85 -4.94 -23.34
C GLY A 201 12.61 -4.74 -21.85
N GLY A 202 11.53 -5.30 -21.30
CA GLY A 202 11.17 -5.23 -19.90
C GLY A 202 11.81 -6.33 -19.05
N TYR A 203 11.35 -6.42 -17.81
CA TYR A 203 11.82 -7.39 -16.82
C TYR A 203 10.94 -8.66 -16.84
N ASN A 204 11.53 -9.83 -16.68
CA ASN A 204 10.75 -11.07 -16.53
C ASN A 204 10.19 -11.16 -15.10
N TYR A 205 8.92 -10.79 -14.91
CA TYR A 205 8.30 -10.83 -13.59
C TYR A 205 7.83 -12.22 -13.17
N SER A 206 7.81 -13.23 -14.06
CA SER A 206 7.34 -14.58 -13.70
C SER A 206 8.17 -15.20 -12.56
N GLU A 207 9.45 -14.87 -12.49
CA GLU A 207 10.39 -15.28 -11.44
C GLU A 207 10.59 -14.20 -10.35
N TRP A 208 9.69 -13.22 -10.30
CA TRP A 208 9.81 -12.12 -9.36
C TRP A 208 9.80 -12.63 -7.92
N SER A 209 10.71 -12.07 -7.13
CA SER A 209 10.81 -12.20 -5.69
C SER A 209 11.24 -10.85 -5.10
N VAL A 210 11.10 -10.69 -3.79
CA VAL A 210 11.61 -9.51 -3.09
C VAL A 210 13.11 -9.31 -3.37
N ARG A 211 13.91 -10.39 -3.40
CA ARG A 211 15.36 -10.35 -3.65
C ARG A 211 15.70 -9.94 -5.08
N THR A 212 14.84 -10.29 -6.04
CA THR A 212 15.07 -10.01 -7.46
C THR A 212 14.36 -8.74 -7.93
N HIS A 213 13.63 -8.06 -7.04
CA HIS A 213 12.97 -6.79 -7.33
C HIS A 213 13.98 -5.74 -7.79
N ARG A 214 13.59 -5.00 -8.83
CA ARG A 214 14.36 -3.88 -9.36
C ARG A 214 13.42 -2.68 -9.39
N ALA A 215 13.91 -1.55 -8.88
CA ALA A 215 13.17 -0.31 -8.98
C ALA A 215 12.89 0.00 -10.47
N PRO A 216 11.66 0.40 -10.82
CA PRO A 216 11.36 0.86 -12.17
C PRO A 216 12.32 1.99 -12.60
N PRO A 217 12.70 2.10 -13.89
CA PRO A 217 13.68 3.09 -14.33
C PRO A 217 13.32 4.56 -14.01
N ASN A 218 12.03 4.85 -13.86
CA ASN A 218 11.48 6.16 -13.53
C ASN A 218 11.10 6.31 -12.05
N HIS A 219 11.53 5.39 -11.19
CA HIS A 219 11.30 5.49 -9.76
C HIS A 219 12.17 6.60 -9.15
N ASP A 220 11.51 7.51 -8.43
CA ASP A 220 12.17 8.54 -7.63
C ASP A 220 11.97 8.20 -6.14
N PRO A 221 13.05 7.88 -5.39
CA PRO A 221 12.94 7.52 -3.98
C PRO A 221 12.47 8.68 -3.09
N ASN A 222 12.57 9.93 -3.56
CA ASN A 222 12.16 11.11 -2.81
C ASN A 222 10.72 11.54 -3.12
N SER A 223 10.04 10.85 -4.05
CA SER A 223 8.67 11.20 -4.45
C SER A 223 7.64 10.49 -3.58
N LEU A 224 6.84 11.28 -2.86
CA LEU A 224 5.66 10.83 -2.10
C LEU A 224 4.36 10.95 -2.90
N ASN A 225 4.45 11.42 -4.14
CA ASN A 225 3.28 11.67 -4.98
C ASN A 225 2.71 10.34 -5.51
N ILE A 226 1.39 10.19 -5.43
CA ILE A 226 0.64 9.01 -5.90
C ILE A 226 -0.21 9.30 -7.15
N VAL A 227 -0.13 10.51 -7.68
CA VAL A 227 -0.82 10.92 -8.91
C VAL A 227 -0.32 10.09 -10.08
N GLY A 228 -1.26 9.58 -10.87
CA GLY A 228 -0.96 8.73 -12.03
C GLY A 228 -0.69 7.27 -11.69
N PHE A 229 -0.72 6.88 -10.40
CA PHE A 229 -0.73 5.48 -10.03
C PHE A 229 -1.96 4.79 -10.59
N ARG A 230 -1.78 3.53 -10.98
CA ARG A 230 -2.85 2.69 -11.52
C ARG A 230 -3.40 1.81 -10.43
N THR A 231 -4.72 1.75 -10.36
CA THR A 231 -5.46 0.81 -9.53
C THR A 231 -5.18 -0.63 -9.97
N HIS A 232 -5.49 -1.58 -9.09
CA HIS A 232 -5.40 -2.99 -9.43
C HIS A 232 -6.21 -3.33 -10.71
N TYR A 233 -7.39 -2.73 -10.89
CA TYR A 233 -8.25 -2.90 -12.06
C TYR A 233 -7.65 -2.41 -13.37
N GLN A 234 -6.89 -1.31 -13.34
CA GLN A 234 -6.29 -0.74 -14.53
C GLN A 234 -5.11 -1.56 -15.05
N VAL A 235 -4.40 -2.26 -14.16
CA VAL A 235 -3.24 -3.08 -14.52
C VAL A 235 -3.63 -4.53 -14.80
N ASP A 236 -4.45 -5.12 -13.94
CA ASP A 236 -4.87 -6.50 -14.04
C ASP A 236 -6.31 -6.53 -14.59
N ARG A 237 -6.54 -7.22 -15.71
CA ARG A 237 -7.87 -7.48 -16.27
C ARG A 237 -8.34 -8.92 -15.99
N PRO A 238 -8.52 -9.38 -14.73
CA PRO A 238 -8.94 -10.74 -14.51
C PRO A 238 -10.30 -11.04 -15.13
N VAL A 239 -10.37 -12.25 -15.70
CA VAL A 239 -11.52 -12.81 -16.42
C VAL A 239 -12.70 -13.12 -15.50
N ARG A 240 -12.47 -13.29 -14.18
CA ARG A 240 -13.51 -13.50 -13.16
C ARG A 240 -13.11 -12.78 -11.86
N ARG A 241 -14.05 -12.07 -11.20
CA ARG A 241 -13.75 -11.27 -10.00
C ARG A 241 -14.80 -11.44 -8.89
N PRO A 242 -14.39 -11.34 -7.62
CA PRO A 242 -15.33 -11.15 -6.50
C PRO A 242 -16.03 -9.80 -6.63
N GLU A 243 -17.30 -9.74 -6.24
CA GLU A 243 -18.13 -8.54 -6.41
C GLU A 243 -17.61 -7.32 -5.61
N THR A 244 -16.93 -7.59 -4.49
CA THR A 244 -16.39 -6.58 -3.58
C THR A 244 -15.17 -5.82 -4.10
N ASP A 245 -14.61 -6.23 -5.24
CA ASP A 245 -13.52 -5.52 -5.91
C ASP A 245 -14.04 -4.60 -7.03
N TRP A 246 -15.36 -4.50 -7.29
CA TRP A 246 -15.88 -3.61 -8.34
C TRP A 246 -16.01 -2.15 -7.93
N ASP A 247 -15.94 -1.86 -6.64
CA ASP A 247 -16.15 -0.49 -6.18
C ASP A 247 -14.97 0.40 -6.60
N THR A 248 -15.25 1.28 -7.56
CA THR A 248 -14.39 2.35 -8.04
C THR A 248 -14.96 3.72 -7.68
N SER A 249 -16.01 3.77 -6.86
CA SER A 249 -16.66 5.02 -6.52
C SER A 249 -15.77 5.85 -5.60
N PRO A 250 -15.82 7.19 -5.73
CA PRO A 250 -15.27 8.07 -4.71
C PRO A 250 -15.84 7.73 -3.33
N ILE A 251 -15.02 7.90 -2.30
CA ILE A 251 -15.35 7.56 -0.91
C ILE A 251 -15.30 8.80 -0.04
N ASN A 252 -16.20 8.91 0.95
CA ASN A 252 -16.13 10.03 1.89
C ASN A 252 -14.83 9.95 2.71
N PHE A 253 -14.10 11.07 2.85
CA PHE A 253 -12.88 11.10 3.66
C PHE A 253 -13.11 10.61 5.08
N ALA A 254 -14.20 11.03 5.73
CA ALA A 254 -14.54 10.58 7.08
C ALA A 254 -14.67 9.04 7.19
N SER A 255 -15.07 8.35 6.12
CA SER A 255 -15.18 6.90 6.12
C SER A 255 -13.83 6.16 6.16
N LEU A 256 -12.74 6.84 5.78
CA LEU A 256 -11.38 6.29 5.86
C LEU A 256 -10.90 6.10 7.30
N ALA A 257 -11.50 6.83 8.26
CA ALA A 257 -11.22 6.66 9.69
C ALA A 257 -11.79 5.35 10.25
N ARG A 258 -12.64 4.64 9.51
CA ARG A 258 -13.22 3.37 9.97
C ARG A 258 -12.12 2.33 10.18
N ASN A 259 -12.12 1.75 11.39
CA ASN A 259 -11.14 0.77 11.86
C ASN A 259 -9.69 1.27 11.87
N VAL A 260 -9.51 2.60 11.95
CA VAL A 260 -8.22 3.22 12.29
C VAL A 260 -8.19 3.42 13.80
N LYS A 261 -7.40 2.60 14.50
CA LYS A 261 -7.18 2.69 15.95
C LYS A 261 -6.38 3.93 16.30
N ARG A 262 -5.38 4.27 15.48
CA ARG A 262 -4.49 5.42 15.66
C ARG A 262 -4.21 6.06 14.32
N PHE A 263 -4.47 7.35 14.20
CA PHE A 263 -4.04 8.11 13.04
C PHE A 263 -2.52 8.13 12.93
N PRO A 264 -1.95 8.15 11.71
CA PRO A 264 -0.56 8.53 11.52
C PRO A 264 -0.30 9.91 12.17
N SER A 265 0.93 10.17 12.60
CA SER A 265 1.29 11.43 13.25
C SER A 265 2.76 11.77 13.02
N GLY A 266 3.15 13.02 13.29
CA GLY A 266 4.54 13.46 13.08
C GLY A 266 4.99 13.20 11.64
N TYR A 267 6.16 12.58 11.49
CA TYR A 267 6.73 12.28 10.16
C TYR A 267 6.05 11.13 9.40
N ASP A 268 5.05 10.48 10.00
CA ASP A 268 4.26 9.44 9.32
C ASP A 268 2.96 10.01 8.73
N ALA A 269 2.61 11.26 9.03
CA ALA A 269 1.41 11.95 8.56
C ALA A 269 1.74 13.08 7.59
N LEU A 270 0.88 13.29 6.60
CA LEU A 270 0.99 14.34 5.60
C LEU A 270 -0.42 14.74 5.11
N SER A 271 -0.63 14.95 3.81
CA SER A 271 -1.89 15.47 3.27
C SER A 271 -3.09 14.59 3.62
N LEU A 272 -2.97 13.26 3.50
CA LEU A 272 -4.12 12.36 3.61
C LEU A 272 -4.66 12.30 5.05
N THR A 273 -3.77 12.24 6.04
CA THR A 273 -4.11 12.25 7.46
C THR A 273 -4.87 13.52 7.82
N SER A 274 -4.37 14.68 7.40
CA SER A 274 -5.03 15.97 7.65
C SER A 274 -6.43 16.01 7.02
N CYS A 275 -6.58 15.53 5.78
CA CYS A 275 -7.89 15.44 5.12
C CYS A 275 -8.88 14.55 5.88
N VAL A 276 -8.44 13.36 6.30
CA VAL A 276 -9.33 12.44 7.02
C VAL A 276 -9.71 13.01 8.39
N GLN A 277 -8.75 13.53 9.15
CA GLN A 277 -9.02 14.15 10.46
C GLN A 277 -9.97 15.34 10.33
N TYR A 278 -9.75 16.20 9.33
CA TYR A 278 -10.64 17.32 9.07
C TYR A 278 -12.07 16.85 8.79
N ALA A 279 -12.25 15.90 7.86
CA ALA A 279 -13.57 15.41 7.49
C ALA A 279 -14.31 14.70 8.65
N VAL A 280 -13.59 14.03 9.55
CA VAL A 280 -14.17 13.45 10.78
C VAL A 280 -14.68 14.55 11.72
N ASN A 281 -13.92 15.64 11.87
CA ASN A 281 -14.26 16.75 12.77
C ASN A 281 -15.31 17.72 12.19
N HIS A 282 -15.62 17.61 10.90
CA HIS A 282 -16.59 18.47 10.19
C HIS A 282 -17.62 17.60 9.44
N PRO A 283 -18.46 16.82 10.14
CA PRO A 283 -19.35 15.84 9.51
C PRO A 283 -20.43 16.45 8.61
N ASP A 284 -20.73 17.74 8.76
CA ASP A 284 -21.66 18.47 7.90
C ASP A 284 -21.07 18.79 6.52
N GLU A 285 -19.74 18.76 6.40
CA GLU A 285 -19.03 18.98 5.15
C GLU A 285 -18.76 17.65 4.42
N LYS A 286 -19.22 17.55 3.17
CA LYS A 286 -19.12 16.31 2.38
C LYS A 286 -17.91 16.36 1.45
N TRP A 287 -16.77 15.96 2.00
CA TRP A 287 -15.53 15.81 1.25
C TRP A 287 -15.34 14.38 0.76
N VAL A 288 -15.09 14.20 -0.55
CA VAL A 288 -14.86 12.87 -1.16
C VAL A 288 -13.45 12.69 -1.70
N PHE A 289 -12.87 11.53 -1.43
CA PHE A 289 -11.61 11.05 -2.01
C PHE A 289 -11.88 10.25 -3.29
N PRO A 290 -11.06 10.38 -4.36
CA PRO A 290 -9.89 11.26 -4.47
C PRO A 290 -10.21 12.68 -4.94
N ASP A 291 -11.43 12.92 -5.43
CA ASP A 291 -11.80 14.08 -6.24
C ASP A 291 -11.59 15.42 -5.52
N ASP A 292 -11.85 15.46 -4.21
CA ASP A 292 -11.74 16.68 -3.43
C ASP A 292 -10.42 16.82 -2.69
N MET A 293 -9.51 15.86 -2.80
CA MET A 293 -8.30 15.84 -1.96
C MET A 293 -7.51 17.14 -2.05
N GLN A 294 -7.26 17.64 -3.26
CA GLN A 294 -6.56 18.90 -3.44
C GLN A 294 -7.33 20.08 -2.85
N ARG A 295 -8.64 20.18 -3.14
CA ARG A 295 -9.49 21.28 -2.64
C ARG A 295 -9.55 21.30 -1.12
N LEU A 296 -9.62 20.12 -0.51
CA LEU A 296 -9.63 19.98 0.94
C LEU A 296 -8.28 20.33 1.56
N VAL A 297 -7.18 19.92 0.95
CA VAL A 297 -5.83 20.35 1.39
C VAL A 297 -5.70 21.87 1.34
N GLU A 298 -6.10 22.50 0.23
CA GLU A 298 -6.09 23.97 0.08
C GLU A 298 -7.01 24.64 1.11
N HIS A 299 -8.16 24.05 1.41
CA HIS A 299 -9.11 24.52 2.41
C HIS A 299 -8.53 24.48 3.83
N ILE A 300 -7.94 23.35 4.24
CA ILE A 300 -7.35 23.17 5.58
C ILE A 300 -6.21 24.15 5.83
N TYR A 301 -5.40 24.39 4.81
CA TYR A 301 -4.19 25.21 4.94
C TYR A 301 -4.36 26.63 4.41
N HIS A 302 -5.59 27.04 4.07
CA HIS A 302 -5.89 28.36 3.52
C HIS A 302 -5.02 28.75 2.30
N GLY A 303 -4.69 27.76 1.47
CA GLY A 303 -3.81 27.91 0.30
C GLY A 303 -2.33 28.11 0.64
N ALA A 304 -1.90 27.96 1.91
CA ALA A 304 -0.51 28.05 2.30
C ALA A 304 0.28 26.83 1.79
N GLU A 305 1.16 27.04 0.81
CA GLU A 305 2.06 26.00 0.29
C GLU A 305 2.99 25.46 1.39
N GLU A 306 3.29 26.26 2.40
CA GLU A 306 4.18 25.93 3.53
C GLU A 306 3.65 24.78 4.40
N ALA A 307 2.34 24.56 4.42
CA ALA A 307 1.74 23.55 5.30
C ALA A 307 1.87 22.11 4.79
N LEU A 308 2.55 21.91 3.65
CA LEU A 308 2.83 20.61 3.03
C LEU A 308 4.32 20.41 2.75
N ILE A 309 5.20 21.10 3.47
CA ILE A 309 6.64 20.93 3.29
C ILE A 309 7.02 19.49 3.59
N VAL A 310 7.38 18.76 2.52
CA VAL A 310 7.93 17.42 2.62
C VAL A 310 9.34 17.53 3.20
N GLN A 311 9.46 17.20 4.48
CA GLN A 311 10.74 17.01 5.15
C GLN A 311 11.36 15.65 4.80
N HIS A 312 12.67 15.53 4.97
CA HIS A 312 13.41 14.30 4.72
C HIS A 312 12.84 13.11 5.52
N ASP A 313 12.38 13.34 6.74
CA ASP A 313 11.83 12.28 7.59
C ASP A 313 10.46 11.75 7.14
N HIS A 314 9.76 12.45 6.24
CA HIS A 314 8.52 11.95 5.62
C HIS A 314 8.79 10.88 4.54
N LEU A 315 10.03 10.77 4.06
CA LEU A 315 10.35 9.86 2.96
C LEU A 315 10.12 8.40 3.36
N ASP A 316 9.73 7.59 2.38
CA ASP A 316 9.33 6.19 2.62
C ASP A 316 10.45 5.38 3.29
N ASN A 317 11.69 5.54 2.85
CA ASN A 317 12.85 4.86 3.43
C ASN A 317 13.05 5.23 4.91
N MET A 318 12.86 6.50 5.27
CA MET A 318 12.97 6.98 6.65
C MET A 318 11.82 6.44 7.51
N ALA A 319 10.59 6.43 6.98
CA ALA A 319 9.46 5.78 7.63
C ALA A 319 9.71 4.30 7.86
N PHE A 320 10.18 3.57 6.86
CA PHE A 320 10.45 2.13 6.98
C PHE A 320 11.56 1.81 7.97
N GLN A 321 12.59 2.65 8.10
CA GLN A 321 13.58 2.50 9.17
C GLN A 321 12.94 2.59 10.56
N ARG A 322 12.07 3.59 10.80
CA ARG A 322 11.35 3.74 12.08
C ARG A 322 10.47 2.54 12.40
N TRP A 323 9.82 1.98 11.37
CA TRP A 323 8.89 0.86 11.50
C TRP A 323 9.54 -0.52 11.36
N THR A 324 10.86 -0.58 11.24
CA THR A 324 11.60 -1.84 11.21
C THR A 324 11.42 -2.54 12.56
N PRO A 325 10.90 -3.78 12.60
CA PRO A 325 10.73 -4.51 13.85
C PRO A 325 12.07 -4.64 14.56
N VAL A 326 12.10 -4.25 15.84
CA VAL A 326 13.26 -4.53 16.69
C VAL A 326 13.34 -6.04 16.82
N PRO A 327 14.48 -6.69 16.50
CA PRO A 327 14.65 -8.11 16.75
C PRO A 327 14.32 -8.34 18.23
N SER A 328 13.32 -9.18 18.52
CA SER A 328 13.05 -9.57 19.90
C SER A 328 14.34 -10.18 20.41
N SER A 329 15.08 -9.47 21.26
CA SER A 329 16.30 -9.99 21.86
C SER A 329 15.90 -11.30 22.49
N VAL A 330 16.41 -12.40 21.92
CA VAL A 330 16.14 -13.75 22.39
C VAL A 330 16.58 -13.72 23.85
N ASN A 331 15.61 -13.76 24.77
CA ASN A 331 15.90 -13.95 26.18
C ASN A 331 16.56 -15.32 26.28
N GLN A 332 17.90 -15.33 26.31
CA GLN A 332 18.73 -16.51 26.49
C GLN A 332 18.57 -17.06 27.90
#